data_AF-A0A9X6ABB1-F1
#
_entry.id   AF-A0A9X6ABB1-F1
#
_cell.length_a   1.000
_cell.length_b   1.000
_cell.length_c   1.000
_cell.angle_alpha   90.00
_cell.angle_beta   90.00
_cell.angle_gamma   90.00
#
_symmetry.space_group_name_H-M   'P 1'
#
loop_
_entity.id
_entity.type
_entity.pdbx_description
1 polymer ?
#
loop_
_entity_poly.entity_id
_entity_poly.type
_entity_poly.pdbx_seq_one_letter_code
_entity_poly.pdbx_strand_id
1 'polypeptide(L)'
;MTDGNEERTFAALPPAQGQGFAQTWWGRAWLKALEDAALDSEPVKTGRRLARTGAVGAVSVRPGRVTAVVRDRDGTAHRSDVLLQELSGEQWDRFLDMAVERAGH
;
A
#
# COMPACT_ATOMS: atom_id res chain seq x y z
N MET A 1 9.77 24.38 -6.54
CA MET A 1 8.98 23.41 -5.77
C MET A 1 9.58 22.03 -6.00
N THR A 2 10.58 21.65 -5.22
CA THR A 2 11.27 20.36 -5.29
C THR A 2 11.08 19.66 -3.96
N ASP A 3 9.94 19.00 -3.81
CA ASP A 3 9.65 18.09 -2.68
C ASP A 3 9.47 16.64 -3.19
N GLY A 4 9.77 16.41 -4.47
CA GLY A 4 9.57 15.13 -5.17
C GLY A 4 10.63 14.07 -4.89
N ASN A 5 11.34 14.14 -3.75
CA ASN A 5 12.40 13.17 -3.42
C ASN A 5 12.41 12.74 -1.95
N GLU A 6 11.43 13.14 -1.14
CA GLU A 6 11.42 12.75 0.27
C GLU A 6 10.91 11.30 0.41
N GLU A 7 11.84 10.38 0.67
CA GLU A 7 11.50 9.02 1.06
C GLU A 7 10.98 9.02 2.50
N ARG A 8 9.84 8.39 2.73
CA ARG A 8 9.26 8.17 4.06
C ARG A 8 9.25 6.69 4.39
N THR A 9 9.82 6.36 5.53
CA THR A 9 9.88 4.97 6.01
C THR A 9 8.89 4.76 7.15
N PHE A 10 8.06 3.74 7.02
CA PHE A 10 7.12 3.27 8.02
C PHE A 10 7.67 2.01 8.67
N ALA A 11 7.63 1.95 10.00
CA ALA A 11 8.08 0.77 10.73
C ALA A 11 7.23 -0.46 10.36
N ALA A 12 7.85 -1.64 10.48
CA ALA A 12 7.14 -2.90 10.30
C ALA A 12 5.96 -2.97 11.27
N LEU A 13 4.79 -3.35 10.75
CA LEU A 13 3.60 -3.51 11.58
C LEU A 13 3.68 -4.84 12.34
N PRO A 14 3.25 -4.88 13.61
CA PRO A 14 3.14 -6.14 14.32
C PRO A 14 2.10 -7.05 13.65
N PRO A 15 2.15 -8.37 13.88
CA PRO A 15 1.14 -9.30 13.39
C PRO A 15 -0.27 -8.85 13.79
N ALA A 16 -1.19 -8.81 12.82
CA ALA A 16 -2.54 -8.33 13.03
C ALA A 16 -3.42 -9.43 13.64
N GLN A 17 -3.94 -9.20 14.84
CA GLN A 17 -4.90 -10.10 15.50
C GLN A 17 -6.34 -9.66 15.21
N GLY A 18 -7.02 -10.36 14.30
CA GLY A 18 -8.48 -10.26 14.12
C GLY A 18 -9.04 -8.99 13.46
N GLN A 19 -8.29 -7.89 13.37
CA GLN A 19 -8.77 -6.66 12.72
C GLN A 19 -8.53 -6.64 11.21
N GLY A 20 -9.35 -5.85 10.50
CA GLY A 20 -9.17 -5.55 9.08
C GLY A 20 -8.02 -4.57 8.85
N PHE A 21 -7.32 -4.71 7.72
CA PHE A 21 -6.16 -3.87 7.37
C PHE A 21 -6.47 -2.37 7.30
N ALA A 22 -7.69 -2.03 6.91
CA ALA A 22 -8.12 -0.65 6.76
C ALA A 22 -9.41 -0.39 7.53
N GLN A 23 -9.37 0.62 8.41
CA GLN A 23 -10.52 1.05 9.20
C GLN A 23 -11.06 2.40 8.71
N THR A 24 -10.21 3.22 8.10
CA THR A 24 -10.60 4.49 7.51
C THR A 24 -11.24 4.29 6.14
N TRP A 25 -12.11 5.22 5.74
CA TRP A 25 -12.67 5.26 4.39
C TRP A 25 -11.56 5.15 3.33
N TRP A 26 -10.51 5.97 3.47
CA TRP A 26 -9.39 5.99 2.53
C TRP A 26 -8.69 4.64 2.41
N GLY A 27 -8.38 3.99 3.55
CA GLY A 27 -7.72 2.69 3.52
C GLY A 27 -8.59 1.61 2.85
N ARG A 28 -9.91 1.67 3.03
CA ARG A 28 -10.84 0.72 2.40
C ARG A 28 -10.96 0.97 0.90
N ALA A 29 -11.06 2.23 0.48
CA ALA A 29 -11.09 2.61 -0.93
C ALA A 29 -9.80 2.19 -1.65
N TRP A 30 -8.64 2.41 -1.03
CA TRP A 30 -7.35 1.96 -1.54
C TRP A 30 -7.28 0.42 -1.67
N LEU A 31 -7.68 -0.31 -0.62
CA LEU A 31 -7.67 -1.77 -0.65
C LEU A 31 -8.57 -2.32 -1.75
N LYS A 32 -9.78 -1.74 -1.90
CA LYS A 32 -10.71 -2.11 -2.97
C LYS A 32 -10.11 -1.85 -4.35
N ALA A 33 -9.49 -0.69 -4.57
CA ALA A 33 -8.86 -0.37 -5.85
C ALA A 33 -7.75 -1.38 -6.21
N LEU A 34 -6.96 -1.81 -5.23
CA LEU A 34 -5.95 -2.85 -5.42
C LEU A 34 -6.56 -4.21 -5.77
N GLU A 35 -7.65 -4.60 -5.10
CA GLU A 35 -8.38 -5.84 -5.38
C GLU A 35 -9.03 -5.82 -6.78
N ASP A 36 -9.66 -4.71 -7.15
CA ASP A 36 -10.33 -4.55 -8.45
C ASP A 36 -9.32 -4.51 -9.61
N ALA A 37 -8.09 -4.05 -9.37
CA ALA A 37 -7.01 -4.04 -10.37
C ALA A 37 -6.30 -5.40 -10.52
N ALA A 38 -6.53 -6.35 -9.60
CA ALA A 38 -5.87 -7.64 -9.63
C ALA A 38 -6.52 -8.56 -10.68
N LEU A 39 -5.70 -9.08 -11.61
CA LEU A 39 -6.15 -10.06 -12.61
C LEU A 39 -6.56 -11.41 -11.99
N ASP A 40 -6.01 -11.74 -10.82
CA ASP A 40 -6.36 -12.91 -10.02
C ASP A 40 -6.39 -12.53 -8.53
N SER A 41 -7.30 -13.16 -7.80
CA SER A 41 -7.49 -13.00 -6.36
C SER A 41 -6.44 -13.74 -5.52
N GLU A 42 -5.82 -14.81 -6.02
CA GLU A 42 -4.88 -15.63 -5.23
C GLU A 42 -3.61 -14.88 -4.78
N PRO A 43 -2.93 -14.09 -5.65
CA PRO A 43 -1.79 -13.27 -5.22
C PRO A 43 -2.17 -12.29 -4.11
N VAL A 44 -3.34 -11.65 -4.21
CA VAL A 44 -3.82 -10.69 -3.21
C VAL A 44 -4.12 -11.38 -1.87
N LYS A 45 -4.75 -12.57 -1.89
CA LYS A 45 -4.99 -13.37 -0.69
C LYS A 45 -3.68 -13.80 -0.02
N THR A 46 -2.70 -14.21 -0.81
CA THR A 46 -1.38 -14.63 -0.31
C THR A 46 -0.64 -13.47 0.35
N GLY A 47 -0.56 -12.31 -0.34
CA GLY A 47 0.04 -11.10 0.23
C GLY A 47 -0.65 -10.65 1.51
N ARG A 48 -1.99 -10.73 1.57
CA ARG A 48 -2.77 -10.47 2.77
C ARG A 48 -2.37 -11.38 3.93
N ARG A 49 -2.17 -12.67 3.68
CA ARG A 49 -1.76 -13.64 4.70
C ARG A 49 -0.37 -13.31 5.25
N LEU A 50 0.60 -13.01 4.38
CA LEU A 50 1.96 -12.62 4.79
C LEU A 50 1.96 -11.33 5.63
N ALA A 51 1.20 -10.31 5.21
CA ALA A 51 1.07 -9.07 5.95
C ALA A 51 0.44 -9.30 7.34
N ARG A 52 -0.56 -10.19 7.45
CA ARG A 52 -1.18 -10.52 8.76
C ARG A 52 -0.22 -11.17 9.73
N THR A 53 0.72 -11.98 9.24
CA THR A 53 1.71 -12.65 10.09
C THR A 53 2.88 -11.74 10.49
N GLY A 54 2.87 -10.45 10.11
CA GLY A 54 3.97 -9.53 10.36
C GLY A 54 5.20 -9.82 9.49
N ALA A 55 5.01 -10.48 8.34
CA ALA A 55 6.13 -10.87 7.48
C ALA A 55 6.65 -9.73 6.58
N VAL A 56 5.92 -8.61 6.53
CA VAL A 56 6.33 -7.39 5.84
C VAL A 56 7.16 -6.54 6.81
N GLY A 57 8.41 -6.28 6.44
CA GLY A 57 9.33 -5.43 7.19
C GLY A 57 8.97 -3.95 7.11
N ALA A 58 9.93 -3.09 7.42
CA ALA A 58 9.78 -1.65 7.23
C ALA A 58 9.48 -1.34 5.75
N VAL A 59 8.61 -0.35 5.52
CA VAL A 59 8.14 0.05 4.21
C VAL A 59 8.68 1.43 3.88
N SER A 60 9.48 1.55 2.84
CA SER A 60 9.95 2.82 2.30
C SER A 60 9.06 3.27 1.15
N VAL A 61 8.56 4.49 1.23
CA VAL A 61 7.69 5.11 0.23
C VAL A 61 8.41 6.32 -0.35
N ARG A 62 8.53 6.37 -1.66
CA ARG A 62 9.03 7.52 -2.40
C ARG A 62 8.19 7.72 -3.67
N PRO A 63 8.30 8.86 -4.37
CA PRO A 63 7.59 9.04 -5.64
C PRO A 63 7.84 7.86 -6.60
N GLY A 64 6.73 7.33 -7.12
CA GLY A 64 6.71 6.21 -8.07
C GLY A 64 7.02 4.82 -7.50
N ARG A 65 7.37 4.68 -6.21
CA ARG A 65 7.78 3.38 -5.65
C ARG A 65 7.51 3.20 -4.17
N VAL A 66 7.02 2.02 -3.83
CA VAL A 66 6.98 1.49 -2.45
C VAL A 66 7.86 0.25 -2.38
N THR A 67 8.76 0.17 -1.40
CA THR A 67 9.70 -0.94 -1.23
C THR A 67 9.58 -1.52 0.18
N ALA A 68 9.62 -2.84 0.30
CA ALA A 68 9.72 -3.55 1.57
C ALA A 68 10.52 -4.84 1.42
N VAL A 69 11.04 -5.36 2.54
CA VAL A 69 11.49 -6.75 2.62
C VAL A 69 10.34 -7.59 3.14
N VAL A 70 9.94 -8.61 2.38
CA VAL A 70 8.89 -9.56 2.76
C VAL A 70 9.52 -10.93 3.01
N ARG A 71 9.14 -11.56 4.11
CA ARG A 71 9.58 -12.91 4.43
C ARG A 71 8.53 -13.92 4.04
N ASP A 72 8.94 -14.98 3.36
CA ASP A 72 8.08 -16.13 3.10
C ASP A 72 7.98 -17.02 4.34
N ARG A 73 7.10 -18.03 4.26
CA ARG A 73 6.82 -18.95 5.37
C ARG A 73 8.06 -19.75 5.80
N ASP A 74 8.97 -20.03 4.87
CA ASP A 74 10.23 -20.72 5.12
C ASP A 74 11.33 -19.79 5.69
N GLY A 75 11.03 -18.50 5.84
CA GLY A 75 11.94 -17.48 6.35
C GLY A 75 12.78 -16.79 5.28
N THR A 76 12.68 -17.20 4.02
CA THR A 76 13.38 -16.56 2.90
C THR A 76 12.93 -15.12 2.75
N ALA A 77 13.88 -14.20 2.63
CA ALA A 77 13.61 -12.77 2.53
C ALA A 77 13.70 -12.30 1.08
N HIS A 78 12.64 -11.67 0.60
CA HIS A 78 12.56 -11.09 -0.73
C HIS A 78 12.39 -9.57 -0.63
N ARG A 79 13.13 -8.84 -1.46
CA ARG A 79 12.80 -7.44 -1.73
C ARG A 79 11.57 -7.42 -2.62
N SER A 80 10.55 -6.70 -2.20
CA SER A 80 9.33 -6.46 -2.96
C SER A 80 9.19 -4.98 -3.26
N ASP A 81 8.91 -4.66 -4.51
CA ASP A 81 8.68 -3.30 -4.98
C ASP A 81 7.29 -3.21 -5.62
N VAL A 82 6.53 -2.17 -5.25
CA VAL A 82 5.31 -1.76 -5.95
C VAL A 82 5.65 -0.49 -6.71
N LEU A 83 5.49 -0.55 -8.04
CA LEU A 83 5.71 0.59 -8.92
C LEU A 83 4.38 1.28 -9.19
N LEU A 84 4.36 2.60 -9.07
CA LEU A 84 3.20 3.43 -9.25
C LEU A 84 3.52 4.52 -10.26
N GLN A 85 2.54 4.91 -11.07
CA GLN A 85 2.69 6.10 -11.89
C GLN A 85 2.74 7.32 -10.98
N GLU A 86 3.75 8.15 -11.16
CA GLU A 86 3.78 9.47 -10.52
C GLU A 86 2.74 10.37 -11.18
N LEU A 87 1.84 10.91 -10.36
CA LEU A 87 0.84 11.87 -10.80
C LEU A 87 1.49 13.25 -10.91
N SER A 88 1.19 13.97 -12.00
CA SER A 88 1.49 15.39 -12.11
C SER A 88 0.71 16.19 -11.07
N GLY A 89 1.09 17.45 -10.83
CA GLY A 89 0.34 18.34 -9.93
C GLY A 89 -1.15 18.42 -10.27
N GLU A 90 -1.48 18.62 -11.55
CA GLU A 90 -2.88 18.65 -12.02
C GLU A 90 -3.62 17.31 -11.86
N GLN A 91 -2.90 16.19 -11.93
CA GLN A 91 -3.50 14.88 -11.66
C GLN A 91 -3.75 14.67 -10.17
N TRP A 92 -2.86 15.18 -9.32
CA TRP A 92 -3.05 15.20 -7.88
C TRP A 92 -4.24 16.07 -7.47
N ASP A 93 -4.39 17.27 -8.03
CA ASP A 93 -5.52 18.16 -7.72
C ASP A 93 -6.86 17.48 -8.04
N ARG A 94 -6.99 16.93 -9.27
CA ARG A 94 -8.18 16.15 -9.67
C ARG A 94 -8.44 14.94 -8.78
N PHE A 95 -7.37 14.27 -8.36
CA PHE A 95 -7.48 13.12 -7.49
C PHE A 95 -8.01 13.50 -6.10
N LEU A 96 -7.51 14.61 -5.54
CA LEU A 96 -7.93 15.11 -4.24
C LEU A 96 -9.38 15.58 -4.25
N ASP A 97 -9.82 16.31 -5.29
CA ASP A 97 -11.21 16.72 -5.44
C ASP A 97 -12.16 15.51 -5.43
N MET A 98 -11.82 14.48 -6.22
CA MET A 98 -12.57 13.23 -6.28
C MET A 98 -12.55 12.47 -4.94
N ALA A 99 -11.44 12.51 -4.21
CA ALA A 99 -11.32 11.86 -2.90
C ALA A 99 -12.16 12.58 -1.84
N VAL A 100 -12.20 13.92 -1.85
CA VAL A 100 -13.00 14.74 -0.92
C VAL A 100 -14.49 14.49 -1.14
N GLU A 101 -14.96 14.48 -2.38
CA GLU A 101 -16.36 14.18 -2.71
C GLU A 101 -16.78 12.82 -2.13
N ARG A 102 -15.94 11.79 -2.30
CA ARG A 102 -16.24 10.42 -1.84
C ARG A 102 -16.04 10.19 -0.35
N ALA A 103 -15.26 11.03 0.34
CA ALA A 103 -15.02 10.92 1.78
C ALA A 103 -16.15 11.57 2.62
N GLY A 104 -16.94 12.47 2.01
CA GLY A 104 -18.09 13.13 2.63
C GLY A 104 -19.39 12.32 2.64
N HIS A 105 -19.39 11.13 2.02
CA HIS A 105 -20.49 10.17 1.97
C HIS A 105 -20.22 8.98 2.90
#